data_AF-A0A843HSU9-F1
#
_entry.id   AF-A0A843HSU9-F1
#
_cell.length_a   1.000
_cell.length_b   1.000
_cell.length_c   1.000
_cell.angle_alpha   90.00
_cell.angle_beta   90.00
_cell.angle_gamma   90.00
#
_symmetry.space_group_name_H-M   'P 1'
#
loop_
_entity.id
_entity.type
_entity.pdbx_description
1 polymer ?
#
loop_
_entity_poly.entity_id
_entity_poly.type
_entity_poly.pdbx_seq_one_letter_code
_entity_poly.pdbx_strand_id
1 'polypeptide(L)'
;MARFSFASFNKKRFDVDTTDFDYKDLEDLYNADGDGAVYLIKGIYIGTKSKFDPETPIIATDECFVNIPVHQLQDIKDMLACDDIVEEVNNEHCGFTIQPYIHPEYQVQCYQAVWVDYTEAISNK
;
A
#
# COMPACT_ATOMS: atom_id res chain seq x y z
N MET A 1 11.67 25.76 14.15
CA MET A 1 10.26 25.41 13.84
C MET A 1 10.06 25.59 12.35
N ALA A 2 9.80 24.49 11.62
CA ALA A 2 9.37 24.61 10.23
C ALA A 2 8.00 25.30 10.18
N ARG A 3 7.85 26.31 9.32
CA ARG A 3 6.60 27.06 9.18
C ARG A 3 5.67 26.27 8.26
N PHE A 4 4.50 25.88 8.77
CA PHE A 4 3.45 25.28 7.96
C PHE A 4 3.09 26.21 6.79
N SER A 5 3.10 25.66 5.57
CA SER A 5 2.73 26.38 4.35
C SER A 5 1.49 25.73 3.74
N PHE A 6 0.39 26.48 3.67
CA PHE A 6 -0.86 25.99 3.06
C PHE A 6 -0.69 25.59 1.58
N ALA A 7 0.34 26.09 0.91
CA ALA A 7 0.65 25.70 -0.47
C ALA A 7 1.11 24.23 -0.59
N SER A 8 1.46 23.55 0.51
CA SER A 8 1.81 22.12 0.49
C SER A 8 0.64 21.25 0.02
N PHE A 9 -0.61 21.66 0.26
CA PHE A 9 -1.80 20.94 -0.19
C PHE A 9 -2.00 20.94 -1.71
N ASN A 10 -1.33 21.83 -2.45
CA ASN A 10 -1.38 21.86 -3.91
C ASN A 10 -0.33 20.95 -4.56
N LYS A 11 0.57 20.38 -3.77
CA LYS A 11 1.60 19.47 -4.29
C LYS A 11 1.01 18.06 -4.43
N LYS A 12 1.33 17.39 -5.53
CA LYS A 12 1.13 15.95 -5.65
C LYS A 12 1.93 15.29 -4.52
N ARG A 13 1.30 14.40 -3.75
CA ARG A 13 1.97 13.70 -2.64
C ARG A 13 2.86 12.57 -3.14
N PHE A 14 2.38 11.81 -4.12
CA PHE A 14 3.09 10.65 -4.67
C PHE A 14 3.36 10.84 -6.14
N ASP A 15 4.60 10.62 -6.59
CA ASP A 15 4.97 10.74 -7.99
C ASP A 15 4.84 9.41 -8.75
N VAL A 16 3.59 8.97 -8.91
CA VAL A 16 3.24 7.78 -9.67
C VAL A 16 2.32 8.14 -10.85
N ASP A 17 2.57 7.53 -12.00
CA ASP A 17 1.62 7.51 -13.12
C ASP A 17 0.79 6.25 -13.01
N THR A 18 -0.51 6.41 -12.82
CA THR A 18 -1.47 5.32 -12.63
C THR A 18 -2.42 5.19 -13.81
N THR A 19 -2.07 5.80 -14.94
CA THR A 19 -2.79 5.61 -16.20
C THR A 19 -2.76 4.12 -16.55
N ASP A 20 -3.93 3.54 -16.77
CA ASP A 20 -4.13 2.12 -17.10
C ASP A 20 -3.92 1.12 -15.94
N PHE A 21 -3.85 1.59 -14.69
CA PHE A 21 -3.80 0.67 -13.54
C PHE A 21 -5.13 -0.03 -13.33
N ASP A 22 -5.09 -1.36 -13.38
CA ASP A 22 -6.17 -2.22 -12.91
C ASP A 22 -6.07 -2.45 -11.39
N TYR A 23 -7.20 -2.84 -10.78
CA TYR A 23 -7.26 -3.23 -9.38
C TYR A 23 -7.01 -4.73 -9.24
N LYS A 24 -6.11 -5.10 -8.33
CA LYS A 24 -5.83 -6.46 -7.90
C LYS A 24 -6.08 -6.60 -6.39
N ASP A 25 -6.47 -7.79 -5.96
CA ASP A 25 -6.52 -8.13 -4.55
C ASP A 25 -5.25 -8.90 -4.13
N LEU A 26 -4.96 -8.93 -2.83
CA LEU A 26 -3.74 -9.60 -2.31
C LEU A 26 -3.66 -11.09 -2.67
N GLU A 27 -4.81 -11.77 -2.79
CA GLU A 27 -4.87 -13.17 -3.21
C GLU A 27 -4.36 -13.35 -4.65
N ASP A 28 -4.77 -12.49 -5.57
CA ASP A 28 -4.36 -12.58 -6.98
C ASP A 28 -2.85 -12.40 -7.12
N LEU A 29 -2.31 -11.41 -6.40
CA LEU A 29 -0.87 -11.15 -6.35
C LEU A 29 -0.09 -12.33 -5.74
N TYR A 30 -0.54 -12.84 -4.60
CA TYR A 30 0.10 -13.98 -3.96
C TYR A 30 0.10 -15.24 -4.84
N ASN A 31 -1.01 -15.49 -5.55
CA ASN A 31 -1.13 -16.62 -6.47
C ASN A 31 -0.25 -16.47 -7.72
N ALA A 32 0.01 -15.24 -8.17
CA ALA A 32 0.83 -14.95 -9.34
C ALA A 32 2.33 -15.08 -9.03
N ASP A 33 2.80 -14.45 -7.95
CA ASP A 33 4.24 -14.29 -7.69
C ASP A 33 4.77 -15.15 -6.54
N GLY A 34 3.87 -15.70 -5.72
CA GLY A 34 4.18 -16.63 -4.64
C GLY A 34 4.65 -15.97 -3.34
N ASP A 35 5.02 -16.84 -2.39
CA ASP A 35 5.48 -16.43 -1.05
C ASP A 35 6.80 -15.67 -1.10
N GLY A 36 6.89 -14.63 -0.28
CA GLY A 36 8.06 -13.76 -0.19
C GLY A 36 8.21 -12.77 -1.34
N ALA A 37 7.28 -12.68 -2.30
CA ALA A 37 7.26 -11.59 -3.28
C ALA A 37 7.18 -10.23 -2.58
N VAL A 38 7.94 -9.25 -3.07
CA VAL A 38 8.00 -7.91 -2.49
C VAL A 38 7.58 -6.93 -3.56
N TYR A 39 6.59 -6.12 -3.25
CA TYR A 39 6.01 -5.12 -4.14
C TYR A 39 6.42 -3.74 -3.71
N LEU A 40 6.91 -2.94 -4.66
CA LEU A 40 7.27 -1.56 -4.44
C LEU A 40 6.01 -0.71 -4.23
N ILE A 41 5.99 0.15 -3.22
CA ILE A 41 4.92 1.11 -3.02
C ILE A 41 5.28 2.39 -3.77
N LYS A 42 4.44 2.79 -4.71
CA LYS A 42 4.59 4.04 -5.48
C LYS A 42 3.57 5.11 -5.07
N GLY A 43 2.51 4.71 -4.36
CA GLY A 43 1.57 5.64 -3.78
C GLY A 43 0.61 4.98 -2.80
N ILE A 44 0.07 5.80 -1.89
CA ILE A 44 -0.86 5.36 -0.85
C ILE A 44 -2.14 6.19 -0.96
N TYR A 45 -3.30 5.53 -0.93
CA TYR A 45 -4.59 6.18 -1.14
C TYR A 45 -5.67 5.60 -0.22
N ILE A 46 -6.70 6.42 0.03
CA ILE A 46 -7.95 5.98 0.63
C ILE A 46 -9.06 6.21 -0.40
N GLY A 47 -9.60 5.13 -0.94
CA GLY A 47 -10.75 5.17 -1.83
C GLY A 47 -12.04 5.38 -1.05
N THR A 48 -12.95 6.18 -1.59
CA THR A 48 -14.25 6.50 -0.96
C THR A 48 -15.45 6.03 -1.77
N LYS A 49 -15.21 5.29 -2.86
CA LYS A 49 -16.23 4.87 -3.84
C LYS A 49 -16.59 3.38 -3.76
N SER A 50 -16.07 2.66 -2.76
CA SER A 50 -16.45 1.26 -2.56
C SER A 50 -17.92 1.17 -2.14
N LYS A 51 -18.59 0.10 -2.59
CA LYS A 51 -19.99 -0.19 -2.24
C LYS A 51 -20.12 -0.77 -0.83
N PHE A 52 -19.06 -1.37 -0.31
CA PHE A 52 -19.07 -2.14 0.93
C PHE A 52 -18.49 -1.35 2.08
N ASP A 53 -17.43 -0.59 1.81
CA ASP A 53 -16.71 0.19 2.83
C ASP A 53 -16.64 1.67 2.43
N PRO A 54 -16.87 2.59 3.37
CA PRO A 54 -16.79 4.03 3.10
C PRO A 54 -15.35 4.50 2.85
N GLU A 55 -14.36 3.77 3.38
CA GLU A 55 -12.94 4.02 3.24
C GLU A 55 -12.22 2.70 2.93
N THR A 56 -11.67 2.59 1.74
CA THR A 56 -10.89 1.42 1.30
C THR A 56 -9.43 1.81 1.18
N PRO A 57 -8.51 1.20 1.94
CA PRO A 57 -7.10 1.47 1.76
C PRO A 57 -6.61 0.86 0.44
N ILE A 58 -5.87 1.65 -0.33
CA ILE A 58 -5.38 1.28 -1.67
C ILE A 58 -3.90 1.64 -1.76
N ILE A 59 -3.10 0.70 -2.26
CA ILE A 59 -1.70 0.92 -2.61
C ILE A 59 -1.57 0.96 -4.13
N ALA A 60 -0.80 1.90 -4.67
CA ALA A 60 -0.32 1.83 -6.04
C ALA A 60 1.06 1.20 -6.05
N THR A 61 1.25 0.17 -6.89
CA THR A 61 2.56 -0.38 -7.21
C THR A 61 3.12 0.31 -8.46
N ASP A 62 4.11 -0.32 -9.09
CA ASP A 62 4.61 0.01 -10.43
C ASP A 62 3.63 -0.30 -11.57
N GLU A 63 2.71 -1.26 -11.38
CA GLU A 63 1.83 -1.75 -12.45
C GLU A 63 0.34 -1.77 -12.14
N CYS A 64 -0.07 -1.69 -10.87
CA CYS A 64 -1.47 -1.86 -10.50
C CYS A 64 -1.86 -1.15 -9.19
N PHE A 65 -3.17 -1.03 -8.97
CA PHE A 65 -3.71 -0.74 -7.66
C PHE A 65 -3.98 -2.03 -6.90
N VAL A 66 -3.72 -2.01 -5.60
CA VAL A 66 -3.91 -3.15 -4.70
C VAL A 66 -4.87 -2.74 -3.61
N ASN A 67 -5.98 -3.47 -3.48
CA ASN A 67 -6.90 -3.29 -2.37
C ASN A 67 -6.31 -3.90 -1.11
N ILE A 68 -6.16 -3.08 -0.08
CA ILE A 68 -5.67 -3.53 1.22
C ILE A 68 -6.88 -3.85 2.11
N PRO A 69 -6.82 -4.91 2.95
CA PRO A 69 -7.86 -5.20 3.92
C PRO A 69 -8.17 -4.01 4.83
N VAL A 70 -9.46 -3.75 5.07
CA VAL A 70 -9.95 -2.60 5.86
C VAL A 70 -9.40 -2.57 7.29
N HIS A 71 -9.05 -3.72 7.87
CA HIS A 71 -8.45 -3.77 9.21
C HIS A 71 -7.06 -3.10 9.25
N GLN A 72 -6.40 -2.88 8.10
CA GLN A 72 -5.14 -2.15 7.98
C GLN A 72 -5.33 -0.66 7.60
N LEU A 73 -6.59 -0.17 7.57
CA LEU A 73 -6.89 1.22 7.25
C LEU A 73 -6.21 2.22 8.20
N GLN A 74 -6.03 1.85 9.47
CA GLN A 74 -5.38 2.73 10.44
C GLN A 74 -3.90 2.94 10.10
N ASP A 75 -3.17 1.87 9.76
CA ASP A 75 -1.77 1.95 9.31
C ASP A 75 -1.64 2.92 8.13
N ILE A 76 -2.55 2.81 7.16
CA ILE A 76 -2.58 3.64 5.95
C ILE A 76 -2.83 5.11 6.28
N LYS A 77 -3.74 5.40 7.23
CA LYS A 77 -3.98 6.77 7.71
C LYS A 77 -2.75 7.34 8.41
N ASP A 78 -2.06 6.54 9.21
CA ASP A 78 -0.86 6.96 9.93
C ASP A 78 0.30 7.23 8.96
N MET A 79 0.49 6.37 7.94
CA MET A 79 1.44 6.59 6.86
C MET A 79 1.15 7.89 6.09
N LEU A 80 -0.13 8.14 5.75
CA LEU A 80 -0.53 9.38 5.08
C LEU A 80 -0.39 10.62 5.97
N ALA A 81 -0.38 10.48 7.30
CA ALA A 81 -0.14 11.61 8.21
C ALA A 81 1.35 11.93 8.39
N CYS A 82 2.25 11.04 7.96
CA CYS A 82 3.70 11.18 8.11
C CYS A 82 4.35 11.64 6.80
N ASP A 83 4.85 12.88 6.77
CA ASP A 83 5.52 13.41 5.57
C ASP A 83 6.82 12.66 5.24
N ASP A 84 7.53 12.15 6.25
CA ASP A 84 8.74 11.32 6.05
C ASP A 84 8.40 10.05 5.26
N ILE A 85 7.26 9.39 5.56
CA ILE A 85 6.83 8.20 4.80
C ILE A 85 6.50 8.56 3.35
N VAL A 86 5.90 9.73 3.11
CA VAL A 86 5.63 10.17 1.73
C VAL A 86 6.92 10.40 0.95
N GLU A 87 7.95 10.94 1.61
CA GLU A 87 9.27 11.09 1.01
C GLU A 87 9.92 9.73 0.71
N GLU A 88 9.92 8.80 1.65
CA GLU A 88 10.47 7.45 1.48
C GLU A 88 9.76 6.65 0.37
N VAL A 89 8.44 6.78 0.22
CA VAL A 89 7.68 6.19 -0.88
C VAL A 89 8.13 6.77 -2.23
N ASN A 90 8.28 8.10 -2.33
CA ASN A 90 8.74 8.73 -3.57
C ASN A 90 10.20 8.38 -3.91
N ASN A 91 11.01 8.05 -2.89
CA ASN A 91 12.38 7.57 -3.04
C ASN A 91 12.48 6.05 -3.26
N GLU A 92 11.34 5.36 -3.44
CA GLU A 92 11.28 3.92 -3.70
C GLU A 92 11.85 3.03 -2.58
N HIS A 93 11.79 3.49 -1.33
CA HIS A 93 12.31 2.75 -0.17
C HIS A 93 11.25 1.93 0.56
N CYS A 94 9.96 2.15 0.29
CA CYS A 94 8.87 1.44 0.95
C CYS A 94 8.29 0.32 0.08
N GLY A 95 8.04 -0.84 0.67
CA GLY A 95 7.42 -1.97 0.01
C GLY A 95 6.45 -2.72 0.91
N PHE A 96 5.82 -3.75 0.36
CA PHE A 96 5.10 -4.74 1.15
C PHE A 96 5.33 -6.16 0.62
N THR A 97 5.24 -7.13 1.51
CA THR A 97 5.06 -8.54 1.17
C THR A 97 3.66 -8.99 1.58
N ILE A 98 3.24 -10.16 1.11
CA ILE A 98 1.91 -10.70 1.37
C ILE A 98 2.04 -11.91 2.28
N GLN A 99 1.33 -11.87 3.41
CA GLN A 99 1.30 -12.97 4.37
C GLN A 99 -0.08 -13.64 4.38
N PRO A 100 -0.17 -14.94 4.05
CA PRO A 100 -1.40 -15.70 4.22
C PRO A 100 -1.64 -16.02 5.70
N TYR A 101 -2.91 -16.03 6.12
CA TYR A 101 -3.34 -16.45 7.44
C TYR A 101 -4.69 -17.18 7.37
N ILE A 102 -5.00 -17.99 8.38
CA ILE A 102 -6.32 -18.63 8.50
C ILE A 102 -7.20 -17.76 9.40
N HIS A 103 -8.34 -17.32 8.88
CA HIS A 103 -9.30 -16.57 9.68
C HIS A 103 -9.80 -17.45 10.84
N PRO A 104 -9.65 -17.02 12.11
CA PRO A 104 -9.90 -17.90 13.26
C PRO A 104 -11.36 -18.37 13.36
N GLU A 105 -12.31 -17.51 13.01
CA GLU A 105 -13.75 -17.84 13.04
C GLU A 105 -14.20 -18.66 11.82
N TYR A 106 -13.91 -18.19 10.60
CA TYR A 106 -14.41 -18.78 9.36
C TYR A 106 -13.55 -19.92 8.81
N GLN A 107 -12.35 -20.14 9.34
CA GLN A 107 -11.42 -21.20 8.91
C GLN A 107 -11.10 -21.13 7.39
N VAL A 108 -11.12 -19.92 6.83
CA VAL A 108 -10.76 -19.65 5.43
C VAL A 108 -9.38 -19.01 5.36
N GLN A 109 -8.66 -19.25 4.27
CA GLN A 109 -7.40 -18.57 3.98
C GLN A 109 -7.68 -17.12 3.58
N CYS A 110 -6.97 -16.20 4.21
CA CYS A 110 -7.00 -14.77 3.96
C CYS A 110 -5.57 -14.26 3.80
N TYR A 111 -5.43 -13.02 3.36
CA TYR A 111 -4.13 -12.39 3.10
C TYR A 111 -4.09 -11.01 3.74
N GLN A 112 -2.91 -10.64 4.22
CA GLN A 112 -2.63 -9.31 4.75
C GLN A 112 -1.33 -8.78 4.15
N ALA A 113 -1.23 -7.46 3.99
CA ALA A 113 0.01 -6.81 3.59
C ALA A 113 0.93 -6.67 4.82
N VAL A 114 2.20 -6.98 4.65
CA VAL A 114 3.25 -6.75 5.66
C VAL A 114 4.21 -5.71 5.11
N TRP A 115 4.24 -4.56 5.76
CA TRP A 115 5.06 -3.41 5.37
C TRP A 115 6.54 -3.69 5.60
N VAL A 116 7.39 -3.41 4.61
CA VAL A 116 8.83 -3.67 4.64
C VAL A 116 9.63 -2.53 4.03
N ASP A 117 10.90 -2.43 4.42
CA ASP A 117 11.88 -1.60 3.72
C ASP A 117 12.27 -2.30 2.41
N TYR A 118 11.89 -1.71 1.27
CA TYR A 118 12.01 -2.34 -0.05
C TYR A 118 13.47 -2.63 -0.41
N THR A 119 14.35 -1.66 -0.19
CA THR A 119 15.79 -1.74 -0.53
C THR A 119 16.49 -2.84 0.24
N GLU A 120 16.14 -3.04 1.52
CA GLU A 120 16.67 -4.13 2.34
C GLU A 120 16.08 -5.48 1.93
N ALA A 121 14.79 -5.52 1.61
CA ALA A 121 14.09 -6.75 1.26
C ALA A 121 14.57 -7.36 -0.07
N ILE A 122 14.88 -6.53 -1.07
CA ILE A 122 15.41 -7.02 -2.36
C ILE A 122 16.90 -7.35 -2.33
N SER A 123 17.68 -6.72 -1.44
CA SER A 123 19.13 -6.95 -1.34
C SER A 123 19.50 -8.29 -0.67
N ASN A 124 18.54 -8.90 0.04
CA ASN A 124 18.71 -10.16 0.75
C ASN A 124 18.16 -11.38 -0.02
N LYS A 125 17.76 -11.20 -1.28
CA LYS A 125 17.40 -12.27 -2.23
C LYS A 125 18.53 -12.55 -3.21
#